data_AF-A0AAW2M9D7-F1
#
_entry.id   AF-A0AAW2M9D7-F1
#
_cell.length_a   1.000
_cell.length_b   1.000
_cell.length_c   1.000
_cell.angle_alpha   90.00
_cell.angle_beta   90.00
_cell.angle_gamma   90.00
#
_symmetry.space_group_name_H-M   'P 1'
#
loop_
_entity.id
_entity.type
_entity.pdbx_description
1 polymer ?
#
loop_
_entity_poly.entity_id
_entity_poly.type
_entity_poly.pdbx_seq_one_letter_code
_entity_poly.pdbx_strand_id
1 'polypeptide(L)'
;MELKLYVDRLSQPSRALLIFCKANVIEFEEVKIELGKMQHRSPEFAEINPMRKVPAIVHADFKLFESHAILVYLASAFPGVADHWYPADVHKRAKIHSVLDWHHSNLRRGSEINPMKKLPAIVDGRFKLFESHAILIYLASVFPGVADHWYPADLFKRAKIHSVLDWHHSNLRRGAATYVFNSALAPALGMPLNPEVAAESEKLLSASLAKIESVWLKGKGRFLLGSLQPSIADLSLVCEIMQLEVVDEKDRERILGPHQRVLKWIDDTKNATQPYFDEVHSILFKVKEKLKKLQAEQGAGANESIGRTTLHSKM
;
A
#
# COMPACT_ATOMS: atom_id res chain seq x y z
N MET A 1 32.15 -21.75 25.87
CA MET A 1 31.21 -22.32 24.88
C MET A 1 31.01 -21.26 23.82
N GLU A 2 31.12 -21.62 22.55
CA GLU A 2 31.09 -20.65 21.45
C GLU A 2 29.63 -20.29 21.12
N LEU A 3 29.30 -19.00 21.19
CA LEU A 3 28.01 -18.44 20.76
C LEU A 3 28.12 -18.04 19.28
N LYS A 4 27.27 -18.60 18.42
CA LYS A 4 27.13 -18.19 17.02
C LYS A 4 25.83 -17.40 16.87
N LEU A 5 25.93 -16.22 16.27
CA LEU A 5 24.79 -15.34 16.01
C LEU A 5 24.58 -15.22 14.50
N TYR A 6 23.48 -15.82 14.02
CA TYR A 6 23.11 -15.85 12.60
C TYR A 6 22.24 -14.64 12.26
N VAL A 7 22.80 -13.72 11.47
CA VAL A 7 22.23 -12.38 11.30
C VAL A 7 22.39 -11.82 9.88
N ASP A 8 21.54 -10.85 9.56
CA ASP A 8 21.75 -9.89 8.49
C ASP A 8 21.60 -8.48 9.08
N ARG A 9 22.56 -7.59 8.85
CA ARG A 9 22.53 -6.21 9.37
C ARG A 9 21.41 -5.36 8.75
N LEU A 10 20.81 -5.77 7.62
CA LEU A 10 19.59 -5.18 7.08
C LEU A 10 18.38 -5.38 8.01
N SER A 11 18.37 -6.48 8.77
CA SER A 11 17.29 -6.81 9.69
C SER A 11 17.39 -6.02 11.00
N GLN A 12 16.33 -5.27 11.35
CA GLN A 12 16.22 -4.53 12.61
C GLN A 12 16.52 -5.37 13.87
N PRO A 13 15.90 -6.55 14.09
CA PRO A 13 16.20 -7.37 15.27
C PRO A 13 17.63 -7.92 15.31
N SER A 14 18.24 -8.17 14.15
CA SER A 14 19.63 -8.61 14.07
C SER A 14 20.57 -7.53 14.59
N ARG A 15 20.32 -6.26 14.21
CA ARG A 15 21.10 -5.12 14.73
C ARG A 15 20.96 -4.99 16.24
N ALA A 16 19.77 -5.21 16.79
CA ALA A 16 19.54 -5.15 18.23
C ALA A 16 20.40 -6.18 18.98
N LEU A 17 20.47 -7.42 18.51
CA LEU A 17 21.31 -8.46 19.12
C LEU A 17 22.81 -8.19 18.96
N LEU A 18 23.26 -7.73 17.79
CA LEU A 18 24.65 -7.37 17.57
C LEU A 18 25.10 -6.25 18.52
N ILE A 19 24.27 -5.23 18.70
CA ILE A 19 24.53 -4.13 19.64
C ILE A 19 24.53 -4.68 21.07
N PHE A 20 23.55 -5.50 21.44
CA PHE A 20 23.44 -6.06 22.79
C PHE A 20 24.68 -6.87 23.18
N CYS A 21 25.12 -7.79 22.31
CA CYS A 21 26.32 -8.59 22.58
C CYS A 21 27.56 -7.71 22.73
N LYS A 22 27.76 -6.74 21.81
CA LYS A 22 28.91 -5.83 21.86
C LYS A 22 28.90 -4.93 23.09
N ALA A 23 27.74 -4.38 23.45
CA ALA A 23 27.60 -3.49 24.60
C ALA A 23 27.85 -4.20 25.94
N ASN A 24 27.64 -5.52 25.99
CA ASN A 24 27.83 -6.34 27.18
C ASN A 24 29.08 -7.23 27.11
N VAL A 25 29.97 -7.00 26.14
CA VAL A 25 31.23 -7.75 25.98
C VAL A 25 31.00 -9.27 25.96
N ILE A 26 29.92 -9.69 25.30
CA ILE A 26 29.65 -11.10 25.02
C ILE A 26 30.47 -11.46 23.78
N GLU A 27 31.34 -12.47 23.88
CA GLU A 27 32.08 -13.03 22.74
C GLU A 27 31.15 -13.89 21.87
N PHE A 28 31.14 -13.65 20.56
CA PHE A 28 30.33 -14.40 19.60
C PHE A 28 30.93 -14.42 18.20
N GLU A 29 30.61 -15.47 17.44
CA GLU A 29 30.83 -15.54 15.99
C GLU A 29 29.63 -14.89 15.26
N GLU A 30 29.86 -13.84 14.47
CA GLU A 30 28.85 -13.24 13.60
C GLU A 30 28.74 -14.05 12.28
N VAL A 31 27.71 -14.89 12.16
CA VAL A 31 27.45 -15.65 10.93
C VAL A 31 26.48 -14.86 10.05
N LYS A 32 26.99 -14.33 8.93
CA LYS A 32 26.17 -13.54 7.99
C LYS A 32 25.26 -14.44 7.16
N ILE A 33 23.96 -14.19 7.22
CA ILE A 33 22.94 -14.78 6.36
C ILE A 33 22.44 -13.70 5.40
N GLU A 34 22.83 -13.76 4.13
CA GLU A 34 22.47 -12.74 3.13
C GLU A 34 20.98 -12.85 2.75
N LEU A 35 20.17 -11.95 3.29
CA LEU A 35 18.73 -11.87 2.98
C LEU A 35 18.49 -11.55 1.50
N GLY A 36 19.31 -10.69 0.90
CA GLY A 36 19.23 -10.33 -0.51
C GLY A 36 19.49 -11.50 -1.47
N LYS A 37 20.20 -12.54 -1.03
CA LYS A 37 20.42 -13.79 -1.78
C LYS A 37 19.52 -14.93 -1.32
N MET A 38 18.53 -14.64 -0.46
CA MET A 38 17.60 -15.63 0.07
C MET A 38 18.26 -16.78 0.86
N GLN A 39 19.45 -16.60 1.41
CA GLN A 39 20.17 -17.65 2.16
C GLN A 39 19.39 -18.15 3.38
N HIS A 40 18.57 -17.29 3.99
CA HIS A 40 17.65 -17.67 5.07
C HIS A 40 16.63 -18.75 4.68
N ARG A 41 16.47 -19.07 3.38
CA ARG A 41 15.59 -20.14 2.90
C ARG A 41 16.28 -21.49 2.69
N SER A 42 17.61 -21.56 2.86
CA SER A 42 18.36 -22.77 2.61
C SER A 42 18.01 -23.88 3.60
N PRO A 43 18.16 -25.17 3.22
CA PRO A 43 17.98 -26.29 4.14
C PRO A 43 18.88 -26.18 5.38
N GLU A 44 20.13 -25.76 5.19
CA GLU A 44 21.13 -25.64 6.27
C GLU A 44 20.70 -24.62 7.32
N PHE A 45 20.14 -23.49 6.90
CA PHE A 45 19.62 -22.50 7.85
C PHE A 45 18.28 -22.92 8.47
N ALA A 46 17.46 -23.72 7.77
CA ALA A 46 16.22 -24.26 8.31
C ALA A 46 16.46 -25.20 9.50
N GLU A 47 17.60 -25.92 9.53
CA GLU A 47 18.03 -26.72 10.67
C GLU A 47 18.37 -25.88 11.91
N ILE A 48 18.66 -24.59 11.74
CA ILE A 48 18.94 -23.65 12.84
C ILE A 48 17.66 -22.93 13.26
N ASN A 49 16.90 -22.42 12.29
CA ASN A 49 15.60 -21.80 12.50
C ASN A 49 14.58 -22.34 11.48
N PRO A 50 13.66 -23.22 11.89
CA PRO A 50 12.61 -23.74 11.01
C PRO A 50 11.72 -22.65 10.39
N MET A 51 11.61 -21.49 11.04
CA MET A 51 10.86 -20.33 10.52
C MET A 51 11.61 -19.59 9.40
N ARG A 52 12.86 -19.97 9.10
CA ARG A 52 13.67 -19.42 8.00
C ARG A 52 13.81 -17.90 8.10
N LYS A 53 14.03 -17.37 9.31
CA LYS A 53 14.18 -15.93 9.58
C LYS A 53 15.43 -15.65 10.41
N VAL A 54 16.00 -14.46 10.24
CA VAL A 54 17.03 -13.93 11.14
C VAL A 54 16.41 -12.94 12.13
N PRO A 55 16.93 -12.83 13.36
CA PRO A 55 18.10 -13.53 13.88
C PRO A 55 17.80 -14.93 14.44
N ALA A 56 18.85 -15.74 14.56
CA ALA A 56 18.89 -16.98 15.32
C ALA A 56 20.25 -17.14 16.01
N ILE A 57 20.32 -17.92 17.09
CA ILE A 57 21.58 -18.25 17.76
C ILE A 57 21.78 -19.76 17.87
N VAL A 58 23.04 -20.14 17.97
CA VAL A 58 23.48 -21.46 18.43
C VAL A 58 24.47 -21.22 19.57
N HIS A 59 24.19 -21.76 20.76
CA HIS A 59 25.12 -21.73 21.89
C HIS A 59 25.35 -23.18 22.35
N ALA A 60 26.52 -23.72 21.98
CA ALA A 60 26.77 -25.17 22.01
C ALA A 60 25.74 -25.95 21.16
N ASP A 61 24.95 -26.84 21.77
CA ASP A 61 23.89 -27.63 21.14
C ASP A 61 22.51 -26.93 21.19
N PHE A 62 22.39 -25.83 21.94
CA PHE A 62 21.14 -25.10 22.09
C PHE A 62 20.90 -24.13 20.92
N LYS A 63 19.80 -24.34 20.20
CA LYS A 63 19.33 -23.49 19.09
C LYS A 63 18.15 -22.64 19.56
N LEU A 64 18.18 -21.34 19.30
CA LEU A 64 17.08 -20.43 19.65
C LEU A 64 16.84 -19.40 18.54
N PHE A 65 15.56 -19.17 18.26
CA PHE A 65 15.07 -18.13 17.35
C PHE A 65 14.00 -17.28 18.05
N GLU A 66 13.57 -16.19 17.42
CA GLU A 66 12.83 -15.06 18.00
C GLU A 66 13.69 -14.08 18.79
N SER A 67 13.79 -12.84 18.29
CA SER A 67 14.75 -11.85 18.81
C SER A 67 14.52 -11.46 20.27
N HIS A 68 13.27 -11.42 20.74
CA HIS A 68 12.96 -11.12 22.14
C HIS A 68 13.36 -12.28 23.06
N ALA A 69 13.09 -13.52 22.64
CA ALA A 69 13.52 -14.71 23.38
C ALA A 69 15.06 -14.80 23.46
N ILE A 70 15.75 -14.50 22.36
CA ILE A 70 17.22 -14.46 22.32
C ILE A 70 17.76 -13.38 23.27
N LEU A 71 17.19 -12.16 23.27
CA LEU A 71 17.63 -11.10 24.19
C LEU A 71 17.48 -11.51 25.66
N VAL A 72 16.33 -12.10 26.03
CA VAL A 72 16.07 -12.59 27.38
C VAL A 72 17.06 -13.72 27.76
N TYR A 73 17.31 -14.64 26.83
CA TYR A 73 18.30 -15.71 27.02
C TYR A 73 19.70 -15.14 27.26
N LEU A 74 20.19 -14.25 26.39
CA LEU A 74 21.52 -13.65 26.53
C LEU A 74 21.66 -12.86 27.83
N ALA A 75 20.64 -12.09 28.20
CA ALA A 75 20.65 -11.34 29.45
C ALA A 75 20.65 -12.23 30.70
N SER A 76 20.10 -13.44 30.61
CA SER A 76 20.00 -14.38 31.75
C SER A 76 21.16 -15.36 31.82
N ALA A 77 21.71 -15.77 30.67
CA ALA A 77 22.71 -16.84 30.57
C ALA A 77 24.15 -16.35 30.74
N PHE A 78 24.42 -15.05 30.53
CA PHE A 78 25.77 -14.49 30.61
C PHE A 78 25.94 -13.66 31.88
N PRO A 79 26.76 -14.11 32.86
CA PRO A 79 26.87 -13.47 34.17
C PRO A 79 27.49 -12.06 34.15
N GLY A 80 28.12 -11.66 33.05
CA GLY A 80 28.66 -10.31 32.84
C GLY A 80 27.60 -9.27 32.42
N VAL A 81 26.37 -9.68 32.11
CA VAL A 81 25.29 -8.76 31.73
C VAL A 81 24.68 -8.13 32.98
N ALA A 82 24.62 -6.80 33.01
CA ALA A 82 24.07 -6.07 34.14
C ALA A 82 22.55 -6.27 34.30
N ASP A 83 22.08 -6.34 35.55
CA ASP A 83 20.67 -6.62 35.91
C ASP A 83 19.66 -5.66 35.26
N HIS A 84 20.04 -4.41 34.96
CA HIS A 84 19.14 -3.44 34.35
C HIS A 84 18.60 -3.87 32.97
N TRP A 85 19.30 -4.76 32.25
CA TRP A 85 18.84 -5.28 30.96
C TRP A 85 17.67 -6.25 31.11
N TYR A 86 17.65 -7.07 32.16
CA TYR A 86 16.56 -8.01 32.46
C TYR A 86 16.49 -8.30 33.98
N PRO A 87 15.90 -7.38 34.76
CA PRO A 87 15.98 -7.40 36.23
C PRO A 87 15.37 -8.65 36.84
N ALA A 88 15.87 -9.12 37.99
CA ALA A 88 15.26 -10.25 38.71
C ALA A 88 13.83 -9.95 39.24
N ASP A 89 13.50 -8.67 39.47
CA ASP A 89 12.20 -8.23 39.97
C ASP A 89 11.05 -8.61 39.02
N VAL A 90 10.06 -9.31 39.55
CA VAL A 90 8.94 -9.87 38.77
C VAL A 90 8.06 -8.79 38.12
N HIS A 91 7.87 -7.64 38.78
CA HIS A 91 7.06 -6.55 38.24
C HIS A 91 7.79 -5.82 37.10
N LYS A 92 9.10 -5.61 37.22
CA LYS A 92 9.94 -5.07 36.15
C LYS A 92 9.99 -6.02 34.95
N ARG A 93 10.15 -7.33 35.18
CA ARG A 93 10.05 -8.33 34.10
C ARG A 93 8.70 -8.30 33.39
N ALA A 94 7.60 -8.24 34.15
CA ALA A 94 6.26 -8.16 33.56
C ALA A 94 6.09 -6.92 32.66
N LYS A 95 6.64 -5.76 33.08
CA LYS A 95 6.65 -4.55 32.25
C LYS A 95 7.52 -4.70 30.98
N ILE A 96 8.68 -5.33 31.10
CA ILE A 96 9.55 -5.61 29.95
C ILE A 96 8.81 -6.52 28.95
N HIS A 97 8.26 -7.64 29.41
CA HIS A 97 7.48 -8.56 28.55
C HIS A 97 6.29 -7.87 27.89
N SER A 98 5.54 -7.05 28.64
CA SER A 98 4.44 -6.26 28.08
C SER A 98 4.88 -5.38 26.91
N VAL A 99 6.04 -4.70 27.02
CA VAL A 99 6.56 -3.85 25.94
C VAL A 99 7.12 -4.69 24.79
N LEU A 100 7.79 -5.81 25.06
CA LEU A 100 8.31 -6.71 24.02
C LEU A 100 7.17 -7.34 23.20
N ASP A 101 6.10 -7.78 23.85
CA ASP A 101 4.92 -8.36 23.19
C ASP A 101 4.16 -7.30 22.40
N TRP A 102 3.97 -6.12 22.98
CA TRP A 102 3.41 -4.97 22.28
C TRP A 102 4.25 -4.59 21.06
N HIS A 103 5.58 -4.51 21.20
CA HIS A 103 6.50 -4.21 20.11
C HIS A 103 6.38 -5.24 18.97
N HIS A 104 6.32 -6.53 19.29
CA HIS A 104 6.21 -7.61 18.30
C HIS A 104 4.89 -7.57 17.52
N SER A 105 3.80 -7.21 18.21
CA SER A 105 2.44 -7.23 17.64
C SER A 105 2.00 -5.89 17.04
N ASN A 106 2.67 -4.79 17.40
CA ASN A 106 2.30 -3.42 17.00
C ASN A 106 3.45 -2.72 16.28
N LEU A 107 4.42 -2.16 17.02
CA LEU A 107 5.46 -1.27 16.47
C LEU A 107 6.24 -1.92 15.31
N ARG A 108 6.53 -3.22 15.39
CA ARG A 108 7.29 -3.96 14.38
C ARG A 108 6.48 -4.40 13.16
N ARG A 109 5.16 -4.50 13.26
CA ARG A 109 4.28 -4.99 12.17
C ARG A 109 3.80 -3.89 11.22
N GLY A 110 4.13 -2.61 11.47
CA GLY A 110 3.79 -1.49 10.58
C GLY A 110 2.28 -1.22 10.45
N SER A 111 1.46 -1.76 11.36
CA SER A 111 0.00 -1.80 11.25
C SER A 111 -0.74 -0.80 12.14
N GLU A 112 -0.03 0.13 12.79
CA GLU A 112 -0.65 0.95 13.83
C GLU A 112 -1.70 1.95 13.32
N ILE A 113 -1.62 2.40 12.07
CA ILE A 113 -2.57 3.37 11.53
C ILE A 113 -3.71 2.66 10.80
N ASN A 114 -3.42 1.66 9.98
CA ASN A 114 -4.42 0.82 9.33
C ASN A 114 -4.13 -0.68 9.52
N PRO A 115 -4.86 -1.38 10.42
CA PRO A 115 -4.75 -2.82 10.62
C PRO A 115 -5.00 -3.64 9.34
N MET A 116 -5.74 -3.09 8.38
CA MET A 116 -6.04 -3.71 7.09
C MET A 116 -4.89 -3.62 6.08
N LYS A 117 -3.79 -2.93 6.42
CA LYS A 117 -2.59 -2.74 5.58
C LYS A 117 -2.89 -2.14 4.20
N LYS A 118 -3.87 -1.24 4.15
CA LYS A 118 -4.26 -0.50 2.95
C LYS A 118 -4.00 1.00 3.13
N LEU A 119 -3.82 1.69 2.03
CA LEU A 119 -3.81 3.16 1.98
C LEU A 119 -5.19 3.67 1.50
N PRO A 120 -5.56 4.92 1.83
CA PRO A 120 -4.86 5.87 2.69
C PRO A 120 -5.11 5.65 4.20
N ALA A 121 -4.26 6.25 5.02
CA ALA A 121 -4.39 6.32 6.48
C ALA A 121 -3.78 7.64 6.98
N ILE A 122 -4.33 8.25 8.03
CA ILE A 122 -3.86 9.53 8.60
C ILE A 122 -3.59 9.41 10.10
N VAL A 123 -2.75 10.31 10.61
CA VAL A 123 -2.52 10.57 12.03
C VAL A 123 -2.68 12.06 12.29
N ASP A 124 -3.58 12.43 13.19
CA ASP A 124 -3.72 13.79 13.71
C ASP A 124 -3.54 13.76 15.24
N GLY A 125 -2.34 14.12 15.70
CA GLY A 125 -1.93 13.96 17.10
C GLY A 125 -2.01 12.50 17.56
N ARG A 126 -2.95 12.21 18.48
CA ARG A 126 -3.22 10.85 18.98
C ARG A 126 -4.30 10.11 18.19
N PHE A 127 -5.02 10.80 17.31
CA PHE A 127 -6.09 10.21 16.52
C PHE A 127 -5.52 9.55 15.26
N LYS A 128 -5.92 8.31 15.00
CA LYS A 128 -5.54 7.53 13.82
C LYS A 128 -6.80 7.15 13.09
N LEU A 129 -6.83 7.36 11.78
CA LEU A 129 -8.00 7.04 10.96
C LEU A 129 -7.56 6.46 9.62
N PHE A 130 -8.32 5.48 9.15
CA PHE A 130 -8.18 4.84 7.85
C PHE A 130 -9.56 4.77 7.20
N GLU A 131 -9.60 4.37 5.92
CA GLU A 131 -10.71 4.55 4.97
C GLU A 131 -10.78 5.96 4.38
N SER A 132 -10.67 6.04 3.05
CA SER A 132 -10.54 7.30 2.31
C SER A 132 -11.72 8.26 2.54
N HIS A 133 -12.95 7.77 2.52
CA HIS A 133 -14.14 8.60 2.75
C HIS A 133 -14.22 9.09 4.21
N ALA A 134 -13.88 8.24 5.18
CA ALA A 134 -13.85 8.64 6.59
C ALA A 134 -12.78 9.71 6.85
N ILE A 135 -11.61 9.57 6.24
CA ILE A 135 -10.53 10.56 6.25
C ILE A 135 -11.02 11.90 5.68
N LEU A 136 -11.65 11.90 4.51
CA LEU A 136 -12.15 13.13 3.89
C LEU A 136 -13.21 13.82 4.76
N ILE A 137 -14.13 13.05 5.37
CA ILE A 137 -15.12 13.58 6.31
C ILE A 137 -14.44 14.22 7.52
N TYR A 138 -13.45 13.54 8.11
CA TYR A 138 -12.69 14.05 9.25
C TYR A 138 -11.97 15.34 8.91
N LEU A 139 -11.21 15.37 7.82
CA LEU A 139 -10.46 16.55 7.38
C LEU A 139 -11.40 17.74 7.14
N ALA A 140 -12.55 17.51 6.49
CA ALA A 140 -13.53 18.57 6.25
C ALA A 140 -14.26 19.05 7.51
N SER A 141 -14.34 18.23 8.55
CA SER A 141 -15.08 18.55 9.78
C SER A 141 -14.22 19.20 10.87
N VAL A 142 -12.93 18.83 10.93
CA VAL A 142 -12.07 19.18 12.08
C VAL A 142 -11.17 20.38 11.79
N PHE A 143 -10.75 20.58 10.54
CA PHE A 143 -9.78 21.64 10.23
C PHE A 143 -10.47 22.99 10.02
N PRO A 144 -10.11 24.02 10.80
CA PRO A 144 -10.68 25.35 10.62
C PRO A 144 -10.28 25.91 9.25
N GLY A 145 -11.22 26.59 8.60
CA GLY A 145 -11.01 27.19 7.27
C GLY A 145 -11.35 26.29 6.09
N VAL A 146 -11.68 25.00 6.31
CA VAL A 146 -12.28 24.18 5.26
C VAL A 146 -13.71 24.68 4.99
N ALA A 147 -13.98 25.01 3.73
CA ALA A 147 -15.28 25.55 3.34
C ALA A 147 -16.41 24.52 3.50
N ASP A 148 -17.56 24.98 4.01
CA ASP A 148 -18.73 24.12 4.34
C ASP A 148 -19.21 23.27 3.16
N HIS A 149 -19.06 23.75 1.92
CA HIS A 149 -19.49 23.00 0.74
C HIS A 149 -18.80 21.63 0.58
N TRP A 150 -17.61 21.43 1.15
CA TRP A 150 -16.90 20.15 1.11
C TRP A 150 -17.64 19.06 1.89
N TYR A 151 -18.16 19.38 3.07
CA TYR A 151 -18.97 18.49 3.91
C TYR A 151 -19.98 19.30 4.76
N PRO A 152 -21.12 19.71 4.16
CA PRO A 152 -22.00 20.74 4.73
C PRO A 152 -22.57 20.37 6.09
N ALA A 153 -22.79 21.31 7.01
CA ALA A 153 -23.45 21.04 8.28
C ALA A 153 -24.89 20.52 8.16
N ASP A 154 -25.57 20.88 7.06
CA ASP A 154 -26.94 20.45 6.76
C ASP A 154 -27.07 18.92 6.64
N LEU A 155 -27.94 18.33 7.46
CA LEU A 155 -28.09 16.88 7.57
C LEU A 155 -28.61 16.22 6.29
N PHE A 156 -29.49 16.91 5.54
CA PHE A 156 -30.04 16.36 4.30
C PHE A 156 -28.98 16.35 3.20
N LYS A 157 -28.18 17.40 3.07
CA LYS A 157 -27.03 17.45 2.15
C LYS A 157 -25.98 16.40 2.52
N ARG A 158 -25.66 16.22 3.81
CA ARG A 158 -24.76 15.15 4.28
C ARG A 158 -25.25 13.76 3.89
N ALA A 159 -26.51 13.46 4.15
CA ALA A 159 -27.10 12.17 3.81
C ALA A 159 -27.03 11.88 2.31
N LYS A 160 -27.24 12.91 1.47
CA LYS A 160 -27.06 12.79 0.02
C LYS A 160 -25.60 12.54 -0.38
N ILE A 161 -24.64 13.25 0.21
CA ILE A 161 -23.21 13.02 -0.02
C ILE A 161 -22.83 11.58 0.37
N HIS A 162 -23.25 11.11 1.55
CA HIS A 162 -23.03 9.73 2.00
C HIS A 162 -23.57 8.71 1.00
N SER A 163 -24.78 8.93 0.47
CA SER A 163 -25.35 8.04 -0.55
C SER A 163 -24.49 7.91 -1.81
N VAL A 164 -23.80 8.99 -2.21
CA VAL A 164 -22.88 8.98 -3.36
C VAL A 164 -21.58 8.24 -3.01
N LEU A 165 -21.02 8.49 -1.83
CA LEU A 165 -19.79 7.85 -1.34
C LEU A 165 -19.96 6.33 -1.18
N ASP A 166 -21.09 5.88 -0.63
CA ASP A 166 -21.40 4.46 -0.47
C ASP A 166 -21.63 3.78 -1.84
N TRP A 167 -22.37 4.45 -2.72
CA TRP A 167 -22.58 3.99 -4.09
C TRP A 167 -21.25 3.88 -4.87
N HIS A 168 -20.34 4.84 -4.69
CA HIS A 168 -19.04 4.87 -5.35
C HIS A 168 -18.22 3.61 -5.07
N HIS A 169 -18.17 3.16 -3.80
CA HIS A 169 -17.31 2.04 -3.40
C HIS A 169 -17.72 0.72 -4.08
N SER A 170 -19.01 0.44 -4.11
CA SER A 170 -19.55 -0.82 -4.66
C SER A 170 -19.65 -0.83 -6.19
N ASN A 171 -19.66 0.36 -6.81
CA ASN A 171 -19.92 0.51 -8.24
C ASN A 171 -18.71 1.11 -8.95
N LEU A 172 -18.60 2.44 -9.03
CA LEU A 172 -17.58 3.11 -9.83
C LEU A 172 -16.16 2.63 -9.50
N ARG A 173 -15.78 2.58 -8.23
CA ARG A 173 -14.45 2.12 -7.79
C ARG A 173 -14.20 0.67 -8.17
N ARG A 174 -15.19 -0.20 -7.93
CA ARG A 174 -15.07 -1.61 -8.29
C ARG A 174 -14.88 -1.78 -9.79
N GLY A 175 -15.63 -1.06 -10.62
CA GLY A 175 -15.51 -1.09 -12.08
C GLY A 175 -14.16 -0.54 -12.55
N ALA A 176 -13.87 0.72 -12.20
CA ALA A 176 -12.69 1.46 -12.65
C ALA A 176 -11.37 0.80 -12.21
N ALA A 177 -11.20 0.55 -10.90
CA ALA A 177 -9.96 0.00 -10.37
C ALA A 177 -9.69 -1.41 -10.91
N THR A 178 -10.74 -2.25 -11.03
CA THR A 178 -10.60 -3.60 -11.61
C THR A 178 -10.25 -3.53 -13.08
N TYR A 179 -10.88 -2.64 -13.84
CA TYR A 179 -10.58 -2.46 -15.26
C TYR A 179 -9.13 -2.02 -15.45
N VAL A 180 -8.73 -0.89 -14.85
CA VAL A 180 -7.39 -0.32 -14.95
C VAL A 180 -6.31 -1.31 -14.52
N PHE A 181 -6.55 -2.07 -13.44
CA PHE A 181 -5.60 -3.08 -12.99
C PHE A 181 -5.40 -4.18 -14.03
N ASN A 182 -6.49 -4.76 -14.53
CA ASN A 182 -6.44 -5.93 -15.40
C ASN A 182 -6.18 -5.59 -16.87
N SER A 183 -6.31 -4.33 -17.29
CA SER A 183 -6.02 -3.85 -18.64
C SER A 183 -4.68 -3.13 -18.78
N ALA A 184 -4.13 -2.54 -17.70
CA ALA A 184 -2.93 -1.72 -17.78
C ALA A 184 -1.88 -1.97 -16.68
N LEU A 185 -2.27 -2.08 -15.40
CA LEU A 185 -1.30 -2.02 -14.30
C LEU A 185 -0.71 -3.36 -13.84
N ALA A 186 -1.39 -4.49 -14.06
CA ALA A 186 -0.93 -5.80 -13.57
C ALA A 186 0.52 -6.15 -13.97
N PRO A 187 0.99 -5.89 -15.21
CA PRO A 187 2.36 -6.20 -15.63
C PRO A 187 3.42 -5.45 -14.82
N ALA A 188 3.13 -4.23 -14.35
CA ALA A 188 4.05 -3.47 -13.52
C ALA A 188 4.29 -4.11 -12.14
N LEU A 189 3.44 -5.06 -11.75
CA LEU A 189 3.57 -5.87 -10.53
C LEU A 189 4.01 -7.32 -10.82
N GLY A 190 4.44 -7.61 -12.05
CA GLY A 190 4.83 -8.97 -12.46
C GLY A 190 3.65 -9.93 -12.62
N MET A 191 2.42 -9.40 -12.76
CA MET A 191 1.21 -10.18 -12.97
C MET A 191 0.75 -10.04 -14.43
N PRO A 192 0.17 -11.09 -15.04
CA PRO A 192 -0.39 -10.98 -16.38
C PRO A 192 -1.63 -10.07 -16.39
N LEU A 193 -1.91 -9.47 -17.54
CA LEU A 193 -3.21 -8.85 -17.81
C LEU A 193 -4.30 -9.92 -17.83
N ASN A 194 -5.54 -9.51 -17.54
CA ASN A 194 -6.70 -10.38 -17.60
C ASN A 194 -7.83 -9.72 -18.43
N PRO A 195 -7.85 -9.94 -19.75
CA PRO A 195 -8.83 -9.32 -20.65
C PRO A 195 -10.28 -9.67 -20.31
N GLU A 196 -10.55 -10.88 -19.82
CA GLU A 196 -11.91 -11.30 -19.45
C GLU A 196 -12.44 -10.52 -18.24
N VAL A 197 -11.62 -10.42 -17.18
CA VAL A 197 -11.95 -9.62 -16.00
C VAL A 197 -12.04 -8.14 -16.35
N ALA A 198 -11.13 -7.64 -17.21
CA ALA A 198 -11.19 -6.27 -17.70
C ALA A 198 -12.52 -6.01 -18.43
N ALA A 199 -12.90 -6.84 -19.40
CA ALA A 199 -14.15 -6.69 -20.15
C ALA A 199 -15.40 -6.73 -19.24
N GLU A 200 -15.45 -7.61 -18.24
CA GLU A 200 -16.56 -7.67 -17.31
C GLU A 200 -16.61 -6.42 -16.40
N SER A 201 -15.47 -5.99 -15.87
CA SER A 201 -15.39 -4.77 -15.06
C SER A 201 -15.70 -3.49 -15.83
N GLU A 202 -15.42 -3.48 -17.14
CA GLU A 202 -15.75 -2.36 -18.02
C GLU A 202 -17.27 -2.16 -18.17
N LYS A 203 -18.06 -3.24 -18.16
CA LYS A 203 -19.53 -3.15 -18.14
C LYS A 203 -20.01 -2.39 -16.90
N LEU A 204 -19.44 -2.72 -15.73
CA LEU A 204 -19.76 -2.04 -14.48
C LEU A 204 -19.28 -0.58 -14.47
N LEU A 205 -18.09 -0.31 -15.01
CA LEU A 205 -17.56 1.04 -15.17
C LEU A 205 -18.48 1.89 -16.05
N SER A 206 -18.83 1.41 -17.24
CA SER A 206 -19.72 2.08 -18.20
C SER A 206 -21.11 2.33 -17.59
N ALA A 207 -21.68 1.33 -16.91
CA ALA A 207 -22.93 1.50 -16.18
C ALA A 207 -22.82 2.57 -15.06
N SER A 208 -21.67 2.64 -14.37
CA SER A 208 -21.41 3.63 -13.34
C SER A 208 -21.32 5.04 -13.91
N LEU A 209 -20.59 5.23 -15.02
CA LEU A 209 -20.52 6.52 -15.73
C LEU A 209 -21.90 7.00 -16.18
N ALA A 210 -22.73 6.11 -16.73
CA ALA A 210 -24.11 6.43 -17.09
C ALA A 210 -24.96 6.85 -15.87
N LYS A 211 -24.74 6.25 -14.69
CA LYS A 211 -25.42 6.65 -13.44
C LYS A 211 -24.90 7.98 -12.90
N ILE A 212 -23.63 8.30 -13.07
CA ILE A 212 -23.11 9.63 -12.74
C ILE A 212 -23.88 10.69 -13.54
N GLU A 213 -24.07 10.50 -14.85
CA GLU A 213 -24.81 11.49 -15.66
C GLU A 213 -26.31 11.55 -15.32
N SER A 214 -26.97 10.39 -15.26
CA SER A 214 -28.43 10.30 -15.17
C SER A 214 -28.96 10.55 -13.76
N VAL A 215 -28.17 10.26 -12.73
CA VAL A 215 -28.57 10.38 -11.31
C VAL A 215 -27.78 11.47 -10.62
N TRP A 216 -26.44 11.32 -10.56
CA TRP A 216 -25.64 12.12 -9.63
C TRP A 216 -25.34 13.54 -10.13
N LEU A 217 -25.27 13.75 -11.44
CA LEU A 217 -25.14 15.08 -12.05
C LEU A 217 -26.49 15.67 -12.44
N LYS A 218 -27.62 15.04 -12.08
CA LYS A 218 -28.95 15.60 -12.40
C LYS A 218 -29.14 16.94 -11.68
N GLY A 219 -29.65 17.94 -12.41
CA GLY A 219 -29.91 19.27 -11.88
C GLY A 219 -29.23 20.37 -12.70
N LYS A 220 -29.26 21.60 -12.19
CA LYS A 220 -28.66 22.77 -12.84
C LYS A 220 -27.24 23.09 -12.36
N GLY A 221 -26.79 22.42 -11.31
CA GLY A 221 -25.44 22.60 -10.78
C GLY A 221 -24.36 21.97 -11.66
N ARG A 222 -23.11 22.37 -11.38
CA ARG A 222 -21.91 21.89 -12.09
C ARG A 222 -21.31 20.64 -11.44
N PHE A 223 -21.69 20.37 -10.19
CA PHE A 223 -21.13 19.30 -9.36
C PHE A 223 -22.17 18.24 -9.01
N LEU A 224 -21.72 17.14 -8.41
CA LEU A 224 -22.61 16.06 -7.96
C LEU A 224 -23.72 16.61 -7.06
N LEU A 225 -24.86 15.90 -7.07
CA LEU A 225 -26.11 16.27 -6.42
C LEU A 225 -26.72 17.59 -6.94
N GLY A 226 -26.32 18.03 -8.13
CA GLY A 226 -26.79 19.27 -8.73
C GLY A 226 -26.30 20.52 -8.00
N SER A 227 -25.16 20.43 -7.31
CA SER A 227 -24.58 21.52 -6.52
C SER A 227 -23.84 22.55 -7.38
N LEU A 228 -23.80 23.80 -6.90
CA LEU A 228 -23.01 24.89 -7.50
C LEU A 228 -21.53 24.88 -7.08
N GLN A 229 -21.21 24.15 -6.00
CA GLN A 229 -19.86 23.98 -5.43
C GLN A 229 -19.55 22.48 -5.22
N PRO A 230 -18.28 22.06 -5.32
CA PRO A 230 -17.90 20.66 -5.18
C PRO A 230 -17.99 20.18 -3.73
N SER A 231 -18.04 18.87 -3.53
CA SER A 231 -18.01 18.21 -2.23
C SER A 231 -16.92 17.13 -2.17
N ILE A 232 -16.73 16.50 -1.02
CA ILE A 232 -15.83 15.33 -0.89
C ILE A 232 -16.25 14.16 -1.79
N ALA A 233 -17.52 14.08 -2.21
CA ALA A 233 -17.96 13.10 -3.20
C ALA A 233 -17.37 13.41 -4.58
N ASP A 234 -17.32 14.69 -4.96
CA ASP A 234 -16.74 15.08 -6.25
C ASP A 234 -15.26 14.68 -6.34
N LEU A 235 -14.49 14.95 -5.28
CA LEU A 235 -13.09 14.51 -5.18
C LEU A 235 -12.94 12.99 -5.24
N SER A 236 -13.81 12.25 -4.57
CA SER A 236 -13.71 10.78 -4.52
C SER A 236 -13.93 10.15 -5.90
N LEU A 237 -15.01 10.55 -6.59
CA LEU A 237 -15.35 9.98 -7.89
C LEU A 237 -14.42 10.48 -8.99
N VAL A 238 -14.02 11.76 -8.98
CA VAL A 238 -13.15 12.31 -10.03
C VAL A 238 -11.79 11.63 -10.00
N CYS A 239 -11.17 11.47 -8.82
CA CYS A 239 -9.88 10.80 -8.67
C CYS A 239 -9.94 9.32 -9.09
N GLU A 240 -11.09 8.67 -8.90
CA GLU A 240 -11.30 7.29 -9.39
C GLU A 240 -11.32 7.25 -10.93
N ILE A 241 -12.04 8.17 -11.58
CA ILE A 241 -12.10 8.24 -13.05
C ILE A 241 -10.75 8.62 -13.65
N MET A 242 -10.01 9.51 -12.99
CA MET A 242 -8.67 9.92 -13.45
C MET A 242 -7.70 8.74 -13.56
N GLN A 243 -7.92 7.61 -12.86
CA GLN A 243 -7.10 6.41 -13.07
C GLN A 243 -7.14 5.90 -14.52
N LEU A 244 -8.20 6.19 -15.28
CA LEU A 244 -8.27 5.85 -16.71
C LEU A 244 -7.23 6.59 -17.56
N GLU A 245 -6.53 7.60 -17.03
CA GLU A 245 -5.40 8.21 -17.74
C GLU A 245 -4.27 7.21 -18.04
N VAL A 246 -4.13 6.15 -17.24
CA VAL A 246 -3.03 5.18 -17.39
C VAL A 246 -3.32 4.07 -18.40
N VAL A 247 -4.56 3.95 -18.89
CA VAL A 247 -4.94 2.96 -19.92
C VAL A 247 -4.61 3.47 -21.32
N ASP A 248 -4.77 2.62 -22.33
CA ASP A 248 -4.60 3.02 -23.73
C ASP A 248 -5.55 4.16 -24.09
N GLU A 249 -5.07 5.09 -24.92
CA GLU A 249 -5.84 6.28 -25.30
C GLU A 249 -7.14 5.92 -26.03
N LYS A 250 -7.12 4.90 -26.88
CA LYS A 250 -8.32 4.44 -27.60
C LYS A 250 -9.35 3.86 -26.65
N ASP A 251 -8.90 3.13 -25.63
CA ASP A 251 -9.78 2.57 -24.60
C ASP A 251 -10.38 3.67 -23.72
N ARG A 252 -9.55 4.63 -23.30
CA ARG A 252 -10.02 5.79 -22.54
C ARG A 252 -11.07 6.58 -23.31
N GLU A 253 -10.83 6.87 -24.59
CA GLU A 253 -11.79 7.58 -25.46
C GLU A 253 -13.08 6.79 -25.64
N ARG A 254 -12.97 5.48 -25.89
CA ARG A 254 -14.13 4.59 -26.05
C ARG A 254 -15.01 4.54 -24.79
N ILE A 255 -14.41 4.55 -23.61
CA ILE A 255 -15.11 4.48 -22.33
C ILE A 255 -15.68 5.83 -21.91
N LEU A 256 -14.90 6.92 -21.98
CA LEU A 256 -15.31 8.23 -21.48
C LEU A 256 -16.00 9.11 -22.53
N GLY A 257 -15.70 8.93 -23.81
CA GLY A 257 -16.22 9.73 -24.91
C GLY A 257 -17.75 9.81 -24.97
N PRO A 258 -18.52 8.74 -24.69
CA PRO A 258 -19.98 8.82 -24.64
C PRO A 258 -20.53 9.71 -23.50
N HIS A 259 -19.73 10.01 -22.47
CA HIS A 259 -20.16 10.67 -21.24
C HIS A 259 -19.72 12.13 -21.16
N GLN A 260 -20.24 12.95 -22.07
CA GLN A 260 -19.88 14.36 -22.19
C GLN A 260 -20.15 15.18 -20.93
N ARG A 261 -21.18 14.83 -20.14
CA ARG A 261 -21.48 15.53 -18.88
C ARG A 261 -20.49 15.15 -17.80
N VAL A 262 -19.99 13.91 -17.80
CA VAL A 262 -18.90 13.48 -16.91
C VAL A 262 -17.62 14.24 -17.27
N LEU A 263 -17.24 14.29 -18.55
CA LEU A 263 -16.05 15.01 -18.99
C LEU A 263 -16.09 16.48 -18.57
N LYS A 264 -17.22 17.16 -18.81
CA LYS A 264 -17.42 18.54 -18.35
C LYS A 264 -17.32 18.68 -16.83
N TRP A 265 -17.90 17.75 -16.07
CA TRP A 265 -17.83 17.77 -14.61
C TRP A 265 -16.40 17.53 -14.08
N ILE A 266 -15.60 16.70 -14.74
CA ILE A 266 -14.16 16.54 -14.44
C ILE A 266 -13.46 17.88 -14.61
N ASP A 267 -13.69 18.60 -15.72
CA ASP A 267 -13.10 19.92 -15.96
C ASP A 267 -13.56 20.96 -14.93
N ASP A 268 -14.85 20.98 -14.60
CA ASP A 268 -15.40 21.88 -13.56
C ASP A 268 -14.77 21.58 -12.19
N THR A 269 -14.52 20.31 -11.86
CA THR A 269 -13.85 19.88 -10.62
C THR A 269 -12.36 20.22 -10.62
N LYS A 270 -11.68 20.02 -11.74
CA LYS A 270 -10.29 20.45 -11.95
C LYS A 270 -10.15 21.95 -11.73
N ASN A 271 -11.01 22.76 -12.36
CA ASN A 271 -10.98 24.22 -12.23
C ASN A 271 -11.23 24.68 -10.79
N ALA A 272 -12.17 24.03 -10.08
CA ALA A 272 -12.48 24.37 -8.70
C ALA A 272 -11.35 24.00 -7.71
N THR A 273 -10.37 23.20 -8.12
CA THR A 273 -9.29 22.68 -7.26
C THR A 273 -7.90 23.04 -7.79
N GLN A 274 -7.80 24.00 -8.70
CA GLN A 274 -6.52 24.51 -9.20
C GLN A 274 -5.68 25.19 -8.09
N PRO A 275 -4.33 25.06 -8.12
CA PRO A 275 -3.53 24.28 -9.07
C PRO A 275 -3.39 22.79 -8.72
N TYR A 276 -3.91 22.38 -7.57
CA TYR A 276 -3.60 21.11 -6.93
C TYR A 276 -4.09 19.88 -7.70
N PHE A 277 -5.15 20.02 -8.50
CA PHE A 277 -5.65 18.93 -9.34
C PHE A 277 -4.57 18.38 -10.27
N ASP A 278 -3.87 19.26 -10.99
CA ASP A 278 -2.85 18.85 -11.95
C ASP A 278 -1.57 18.39 -11.24
N GLU A 279 -1.20 19.04 -10.14
CA GLU A 279 -0.05 18.66 -9.31
C GLU A 279 -0.18 17.21 -8.83
N VAL A 280 -1.31 16.87 -8.20
CA VAL A 280 -1.54 15.56 -7.58
C VAL A 280 -1.70 14.46 -8.64
N HIS A 281 -2.36 14.73 -9.76
CA HIS A 281 -2.55 13.75 -10.84
C HIS A 281 -1.33 13.59 -11.76
N SER A 282 -0.29 14.43 -11.62
CA SER A 282 0.94 14.35 -12.44
C SER A 282 1.59 12.97 -12.44
N ILE A 283 1.42 12.19 -11.35
CA ILE A 283 1.94 10.83 -11.23
C ILE A 283 1.29 9.86 -12.22
N LEU A 284 0.01 10.03 -12.55
CA LEU A 284 -0.70 9.14 -13.48
C LEU A 284 -0.10 9.24 -14.89
N PHE A 285 0.23 10.46 -15.33
CA PHE A 285 0.90 10.66 -16.61
C PHE A 285 2.31 10.07 -16.63
N LYS A 286 3.07 10.18 -15.53
CA LYS A 286 4.38 9.50 -15.41
C LYS A 286 4.25 7.97 -15.50
N VAL A 287 3.22 7.41 -14.88
CA VAL A 287 2.92 5.96 -14.96
C VAL A 287 2.54 5.56 -16.38
N LYS A 288 1.66 6.33 -17.04
CA LYS A 288 1.28 6.11 -18.45
C LYS A 288 2.50 6.04 -19.36
N GLU A 289 3.41 7.01 -19.25
CA GLU A 289 4.63 7.04 -20.06
C GLU A 289 5.57 5.87 -19.75
N LYS A 290 5.64 5.41 -18.49
CA LYS A 290 6.41 4.21 -18.13
C LYS A 290 5.81 2.95 -18.75
N LEU A 291 4.48 2.81 -18.74
CA LEU A 291 3.80 1.65 -19.33
C LEU A 291 4.02 1.58 -20.84
N LYS A 292 3.93 2.72 -21.54
CA LYS A 292 4.23 2.80 -22.99
C LYS A 292 5.65 2.32 -23.31
N LYS A 293 6.64 2.71 -22.50
CA LYS A 293 8.04 2.27 -22.66
C LYS A 293 8.17 0.75 -22.49
N LEU A 294 7.57 0.20 -21.44
CA LEU A 294 7.58 -1.25 -21.18
C LEU A 294 6.95 -2.06 -22.33
N GLN A 295 5.84 -1.56 -22.90
CA GLN A 295 5.18 -2.18 -24.05
C GLN A 295 6.06 -2.12 -25.31
N ALA A 296 6.73 -0.98 -25.56
CA ALA A 296 7.64 -0.83 -26.69
C ALA A 296 8.86 -1.77 -26.60
N GLU A 297 9.44 -1.93 -25.41
CA GLU A 297 10.57 -2.82 -25.16
C GLU A 297 10.19 -4.31 -25.34
N GLN A 298 9.00 -4.71 -24.87
CA GLN A 298 8.48 -6.07 -25.06
C GLN A 298 8.14 -6.37 -26.53
N GLY A 299 7.60 -5.37 -27.27
CA GLY A 299 7.36 -5.48 -28.71
C GLY A 299 8.63 -5.56 -29.54
N ALA A 300 9.69 -4.85 -29.15
CA ALA A 300 11.00 -4.91 -29.82
C ALA A 300 11.69 -6.27 -29.61
N GLY A 301 11.67 -6.82 -28.40
CA GLY A 301 12.23 -8.13 -28.09
C GLY A 301 11.50 -9.30 -28.78
N ALA A 302 10.18 -9.17 -28.99
CA ALA A 302 9.42 -10.16 -29.77
C ALA A 302 9.84 -10.16 -31.25
N ASN A 303 10.07 -8.98 -31.86
CA ASN A 303 10.50 -8.88 -33.26
C ASN A 303 11.93 -9.39 -33.50
N GLU A 304 12.86 -9.21 -32.54
CA GLU A 304 14.21 -9.81 -32.63
C GLU A 304 14.19 -11.34 -32.53
N SER A 305 13.26 -11.92 -31.76
CA SER A 305 13.10 -13.37 -31.66
C SER A 305 12.58 -14.00 -32.95
N ILE A 306 11.61 -13.35 -33.62
CA ILE A 306 11.04 -13.80 -34.91
C ILE A 306 12.07 -13.72 -36.04
N GLY A 307 12.96 -12.72 -36.01
CA GLY A 307 14.06 -12.58 -36.96
C GLY A 307 15.12 -13.69 -36.87
N ARG A 308 15.31 -14.31 -35.69
CA ARG A 308 16.23 -15.45 -35.52
C ARG A 308 15.63 -16.79 -35.95
N THR A 309 14.31 -16.99 -35.83
CA THR A 309 13.66 -18.25 -36.20
C THR A 309 13.50 -18.41 -37.72
N THR A 310 13.44 -17.32 -38.47
CA THR A 310 13.28 -17.34 -39.94
C THR A 310 14.56 -17.61 -40.74
N LEU A 311 15.73 -17.58 -40.09
CA LEU A 311 17.04 -17.83 -40.72
C LEU A 311 17.50 -19.31 -40.66
N HIS A 312 16.72 -20.23 -40.11
CA HIS A 312 17.09 -21.66 -39.97
C HIS A 312 16.17 -22.66 -40.70
N SER A 313 15.30 -22.20 -41.60
CA SER A 313 14.39 -23.08 -42.37
C SER A 313 14.72 -23.17 -43.88
N LYS A 314 15.95 -22.85 -44.29
CA LYS A 314 16.42 -23.14 -45.65
C LYS A 314 17.84 -23.70 -45.60
N MET A 315 17.96 -25.00 -45.38
CA MET A 315 18.97 -25.90 -45.94
C MET A 315 18.44 -27.32 -45.87
#